data_AF-A0A356EH14-F1
#
_entry.id   AF-A0A356EH14-F1
#
_cell.length_a   1.000
_cell.length_b   1.000
_cell.length_c   1.000
_cell.angle_alpha   90.00
_cell.angle_beta   90.00
_cell.angle_gamma   90.00
#
_symmetry.space_group_name_H-M   'P 1'
#
loop_
_entity.id
_entity.type
_entity.pdbx_description
1 polymer ?
#
loop_
_entity_poly.entity_id
_entity_poly.type
_entity_poly.pdbx_seq_one_letter_code
_entity_poly.pdbx_strand_id
1 'polypeptide(L)'
;MNKTLTTLCLALSLGTLVACPIYPPATVVVTYHANGATGGTVPAPQSVTTGGIIIVGNTGNLVRSGYAFTGWNTAADGSGTAYAAGDDYNGGSLDLYAVWIVSLASIDLSVGSLSPQFDGVITTYTVALDETISAITVTAITAASDATIYYSLAQPMTLAMGSNPLTITVTAANGDSQAYAINILRGACFVTEWQIDNPGDSITLPLIDISNYVDVPYACTVNWGDGASSTITAFDDPNRMHTYAAAGSYRVSISGSCDGWSFEAVPASRLAITKVLARGKAPVFEGLVFLNFSGCSKLTELAGGGIPVCTNILFMNESMNRIFEDCSSLTSLPADLFRYNTAVNDFYRTFDNCTSLASLSLKSSVAYR
;
A
#
# COMPACT_ATOMS: atom_id res chain seq x y z
N MET A 1 40.60 -23.79 -11.09
CA MET A 1 41.97 -23.97 -10.56
C MET A 1 41.94 -23.65 -9.07
N ASN A 2 41.75 -24.69 -8.24
CA ASN A 2 41.80 -24.60 -6.78
C ASN A 2 43.23 -24.24 -6.34
N LYS A 3 43.40 -23.10 -5.66
CA LYS A 3 44.62 -22.79 -4.91
C LYS A 3 44.43 -23.24 -3.46
N THR A 4 44.85 -24.46 -3.15
CA THR A 4 44.99 -24.96 -1.78
C THR A 4 46.15 -24.23 -1.10
N LEU A 5 45.85 -23.47 -0.05
CA LEU A 5 46.86 -22.91 0.86
C LEU A 5 47.65 -24.06 1.49
N THR A 6 48.94 -24.14 1.18
CA THR A 6 49.88 -25.08 1.78
C THR A 6 50.55 -24.41 2.97
N THR A 7 49.92 -24.46 4.16
CA THR A 7 50.58 -24.05 5.40
C THR A 7 51.38 -25.23 5.95
N LEU A 8 52.70 -25.22 5.77
CA LEU A 8 53.62 -26.24 6.24
C LEU A 8 53.98 -25.96 7.72
N CYS A 9 53.45 -26.75 8.66
CA CYS A 9 53.84 -26.65 10.08
C CYS A 9 54.99 -27.64 10.35
N LEU A 10 56.21 -27.14 10.57
CA LEU A 10 57.36 -27.97 10.98
C LEU A 10 57.26 -28.30 12.48
N ALA A 11 57.04 -29.56 12.82
CA ALA A 11 57.39 -30.08 14.14
C ALA A 11 58.70 -30.88 14.02
N LEU A 12 59.80 -30.31 14.51
CA LEU A 12 61.09 -30.98 14.64
C LEU A 12 61.09 -31.89 15.87
N SER A 13 60.70 -33.16 15.71
CA SER A 13 61.24 -34.22 16.56
C SER A 13 61.39 -35.53 15.77
N LEU A 14 62.65 -35.93 15.59
CA LEU A 14 63.10 -37.28 15.23
C LEU A 14 62.46 -37.93 13.99
N GLY A 15 62.84 -37.44 12.81
CA GLY A 15 63.19 -38.32 11.68
C GLY A 15 62.08 -38.99 10.85
N THR A 16 60.79 -38.76 11.12
CA THR A 16 59.69 -39.22 10.24
C THR A 16 58.82 -38.05 9.78
N LEU A 17 58.78 -37.82 8.46
CA LEU A 17 57.80 -36.95 7.82
C LEU A 17 56.40 -37.57 7.99
N VAL A 18 55.67 -37.16 9.01
CA VAL A 18 54.24 -37.48 9.13
C VAL A 18 53.48 -36.50 8.25
N ALA A 19 52.87 -36.99 7.17
CA ALA A 19 51.95 -36.18 6.38
C ALA A 19 50.81 -35.70 7.29
N CYS A 20 50.61 -34.39 7.38
CA CYS A 20 49.44 -33.84 8.07
C CYS A 20 48.20 -34.29 7.28
N PRO A 21 47.19 -34.92 7.92
CA PRO A 21 45.98 -35.29 7.20
C PRO A 21 45.31 -34.03 6.66
N ILE A 22 45.33 -33.86 5.34
CA ILE A 22 44.53 -32.85 4.64
C ILE A 22 43.06 -33.27 4.76
N TYR A 23 42.37 -32.75 5.77
CA TYR A 23 40.92 -32.91 5.83
C TYR A 23 40.30 -32.05 4.72
N PRO A 24 39.45 -32.60 3.84
CA PRO A 24 38.69 -31.79 2.92
C PRO A 24 37.90 -30.74 3.73
N PRO A 25 37.78 -29.50 3.23
CA PRO A 25 37.04 -28.46 3.94
C PRO A 25 35.63 -28.97 4.24
N ALA A 26 35.21 -28.80 5.50
CA ALA A 26 33.90 -29.26 5.95
C ALA A 26 32.82 -28.66 5.06
N THR A 27 31.95 -29.51 4.51
CA THR A 27 30.81 -29.05 3.70
C THR A 27 29.68 -28.67 4.63
N VAL A 28 29.26 -27.41 4.56
CA VAL A 28 28.05 -26.91 5.23
C VAL A 28 26.86 -27.20 4.33
N VAL A 29 25.80 -27.77 4.91
CA VAL A 29 24.55 -28.09 4.20
C VAL A 29 23.36 -27.47 4.93
N VAL A 30 22.53 -26.74 4.20
CA VAL A 30 21.22 -26.26 4.67
C VAL A 30 20.14 -27.11 4.01
N THR A 31 19.35 -27.79 4.83
CA THR A 31 18.28 -28.71 4.40
C THR A 31 16.91 -28.13 4.76
N TYR A 32 15.97 -28.20 3.83
CA TYR A 32 14.61 -27.65 4.01
C TYR A 32 13.58 -28.76 4.20
N HIS A 33 12.63 -28.55 5.12
CA HIS A 33 11.59 -29.50 5.50
C HIS A 33 10.20 -28.88 5.38
N ALA A 34 9.27 -29.62 4.76
CA ALA A 34 7.92 -29.16 4.46
C ALA A 34 7.05 -28.86 5.69
N ASN A 35 7.39 -29.48 6.83
CA ASN A 35 6.74 -29.29 8.13
C ASN A 35 5.20 -29.28 8.09
N GLY A 36 4.62 -30.37 7.58
CA GLY A 36 3.16 -30.52 7.50
C GLY A 36 2.51 -29.90 6.25
N ALA A 37 3.28 -29.50 5.24
CA ALA A 37 2.72 -29.14 3.93
C ALA A 37 1.89 -30.30 3.34
N THR A 38 0.77 -29.95 2.71
CA THR A 38 -0.16 -30.86 2.05
C THR A 38 0.04 -30.90 0.53
N GLY A 39 0.92 -30.08 -0.02
CA GLY A 39 1.26 -30.03 -1.43
C GLY A 39 2.56 -29.27 -1.71
N GLY A 40 2.98 -29.28 -2.98
CA GLY A 40 4.25 -28.69 -3.42
C GLY A 40 5.45 -29.59 -3.14
N THR A 41 6.65 -29.01 -3.25
CA THR A 41 7.93 -29.69 -3.01
C THR A 41 8.82 -28.83 -2.13
N VAL A 42 9.64 -29.46 -1.27
CA VAL A 42 10.63 -28.71 -0.51
C VAL A 42 11.72 -28.16 -1.44
N PRO A 43 12.28 -26.97 -1.18
CA PRO A 43 13.46 -26.50 -1.90
C PRO A 43 14.61 -27.52 -1.83
N ALA A 44 15.42 -27.58 -2.88
CA ALA A 44 16.60 -28.42 -2.90
C ALA A 44 17.60 -27.95 -1.82
N PRO A 45 18.31 -28.89 -1.14
CA PRO A 45 19.34 -28.52 -0.18
C PRO A 45 20.44 -27.65 -0.81
N GLN A 46 20.95 -26.69 -0.06
CA GLN A 46 22.09 -25.86 -0.45
C GLN A 46 23.35 -26.35 0.26
N SER A 47 24.49 -26.33 -0.44
CA SER A 47 25.77 -26.76 0.14
C SER A 47 26.94 -25.89 -0.30
N VAL A 48 27.81 -25.53 0.64
CA VAL A 48 29.04 -24.77 0.39
C VAL A 48 30.22 -25.37 1.15
N THR A 49 31.44 -25.21 0.62
CA THR A 49 32.70 -25.56 1.32
C THR A 49 33.44 -24.32 1.81
N THR A 50 33.14 -23.15 1.26
CA THR A 50 33.67 -21.83 1.64
C THR A 50 32.65 -20.74 1.28
N GLY A 51 32.44 -19.75 2.15
CA GLY A 51 31.46 -18.66 1.96
C GLY A 51 30.14 -18.88 2.71
N GLY A 52 29.18 -17.98 2.50
CA GLY A 52 27.84 -18.04 3.09
C GLY A 52 26.78 -18.64 2.17
N ILE A 53 25.62 -18.96 2.73
CA ILE A 53 24.41 -19.40 2.04
C ILE A 53 23.35 -18.30 2.14
N ILE A 54 22.66 -17.99 1.05
CA ILE A 54 21.42 -17.20 1.09
C ILE A 54 20.25 -18.15 1.28
N ILE A 55 19.46 -17.96 2.35
CA ILE A 55 18.28 -18.77 2.62
C ILE A 55 17.26 -18.57 1.51
N VAL A 56 16.79 -19.66 0.90
CA VAL A 56 15.79 -19.58 -0.18
C VAL A 56 14.38 -19.47 0.38
N GLY A 57 13.48 -18.82 -0.35
CA GLY A 57 12.07 -18.81 -0.02
C GLY A 57 11.36 -20.11 -0.37
N ASN A 58 10.03 -20.04 -0.45
CA ASN A 58 9.18 -21.16 -0.82
C ASN A 58 9.23 -21.49 -2.32
N THR A 59 10.42 -21.77 -2.87
CA THR A 59 10.65 -21.93 -4.32
C THR A 59 10.02 -23.19 -4.90
N GLY A 60 9.70 -24.17 -4.07
CA GLY A 60 9.00 -25.39 -4.47
C GLY A 60 7.48 -25.30 -4.33
N ASN A 61 6.94 -24.11 -4.07
CA ASN A 61 5.51 -23.82 -3.92
C ASN A 61 4.85 -24.76 -2.90
N LEU A 62 5.46 -24.94 -1.73
CA LEU A 62 4.85 -25.66 -0.62
C LEU A 62 3.51 -25.02 -0.30
N VAL A 63 2.50 -25.86 -0.11
CA VAL A 63 1.15 -25.46 0.30
C VAL A 63 0.77 -26.27 1.52
N ARG A 64 0.24 -25.61 2.54
CA ARG A 64 -0.46 -26.27 3.65
C ARG A 64 -1.89 -25.75 3.67
N SER A 65 -2.83 -26.63 3.34
CA SER A 65 -4.24 -26.25 3.25
C SER A 65 -4.72 -25.56 4.53
N GLY A 66 -5.23 -24.33 4.42
CA GLY A 66 -5.71 -23.53 5.55
C GLY A 66 -4.66 -22.66 6.26
N TYR A 67 -3.41 -22.66 5.78
CA TYR A 67 -2.32 -21.91 6.39
C TYR A 67 -1.50 -21.14 5.34
N ALA A 68 -0.89 -20.05 5.77
CA ALA A 68 0.06 -19.27 4.98
C ALA A 68 1.50 -19.58 5.39
N PHE A 69 2.41 -19.69 4.42
CA PHE A 69 3.86 -19.86 4.66
C PHE A 69 4.45 -18.52 5.11
N THR A 70 5.14 -18.49 6.25
CA THR A 70 5.72 -17.25 6.80
C THR A 70 7.24 -17.22 6.82
N GLY A 71 7.90 -18.35 6.55
CA GLY A 71 9.36 -18.46 6.55
C GLY A 71 9.83 -19.82 7.03
N TRP A 72 11.08 -19.86 7.52
CA TRP A 72 11.73 -21.06 8.02
C TRP A 72 12.10 -20.94 9.49
N ASN A 73 12.21 -22.06 10.19
CA ASN A 73 12.68 -22.11 11.58
C ASN A 73 13.61 -23.30 11.80
N THR A 74 14.58 -23.17 12.71
CA THR A 74 15.50 -24.28 13.06
C THR A 74 14.84 -25.42 13.84
N ALA A 75 13.64 -25.21 14.37
CA ALA A 75 12.84 -26.21 15.05
C ALA A 75 11.47 -26.37 14.37
N ALA A 76 11.01 -27.60 14.24
CA ALA A 76 9.73 -27.90 13.57
C ALA A 76 8.50 -27.30 14.27
N ASP A 77 8.59 -27.07 15.58
CA ASP A 77 7.53 -26.43 16.38
C ASP A 77 7.59 -24.89 16.35
N GLY A 78 8.55 -24.30 15.63
CA GLY A 78 8.74 -22.85 15.54
C GLY A 78 9.46 -22.22 16.73
N SER A 79 9.88 -22.99 17.73
CA SER A 79 10.57 -22.47 18.94
C SER A 79 12.03 -22.08 18.72
N GLY A 80 12.60 -22.45 17.58
CA GLY A 80 13.98 -22.18 17.22
C GLY A 80 14.19 -20.79 16.61
N THR A 81 15.32 -20.61 15.92
CA THR A 81 15.65 -19.37 15.23
C THR A 81 14.90 -19.26 13.91
N ALA A 82 14.19 -18.16 13.69
CA ALA A 82 13.49 -17.88 12.44
C ALA A 82 14.46 -17.36 11.37
N TYR A 83 14.24 -17.77 10.12
CA TYR A 83 14.94 -17.32 8.93
C TYR A 83 13.94 -16.97 7.84
N ALA A 84 14.10 -15.80 7.23
CA ALA A 84 13.35 -15.35 6.07
C ALA A 84 14.08 -15.70 4.76
N ALA A 85 13.35 -15.63 3.65
CA ALA A 85 13.95 -15.73 2.33
C ALA A 85 14.88 -14.53 2.08
N GLY A 86 16.09 -14.79 1.58
CA GLY A 86 17.10 -13.76 1.32
C GLY A 86 18.08 -13.54 2.47
N ASP A 87 17.87 -14.14 3.64
CA ASP A 87 18.80 -14.00 4.77
C ASP A 87 20.18 -14.59 4.44
N ASP A 88 21.24 -13.87 4.82
CA ASP A 88 22.61 -14.35 4.81
C ASP A 88 22.85 -15.31 5.99
N TYR A 89 23.30 -16.53 5.69
CA TYR A 89 23.64 -17.55 6.66
C TYR A 89 25.11 -17.98 6.54
N ASN A 90 25.89 -17.77 7.60
CA ASN A 90 27.32 -18.11 7.67
C ASN A 90 27.64 -19.13 8.78
N GLY A 91 26.65 -19.93 9.18
CA GLY A 91 26.80 -20.95 10.23
C GLY A 91 27.24 -22.34 9.72
N GLY A 92 27.11 -23.34 10.59
CA GLY A 92 27.34 -24.76 10.24
C GLY A 92 26.16 -25.39 9.51
N SER A 93 26.16 -26.71 9.33
CA SER A 93 25.01 -27.40 8.74
C SER A 93 23.75 -27.23 9.60
N LEU A 94 22.60 -27.06 8.95
CA LEU A 94 21.34 -26.71 9.60
C LEU A 94 20.13 -27.31 8.88
N ASP A 95 19.13 -27.72 9.65
CA ASP A 95 17.80 -28.09 9.18
C ASP A 95 16.82 -26.93 9.40
N LEU A 96 16.07 -26.59 8.36
CA LEU A 96 15.07 -25.53 8.34
C LEU A 96 13.69 -26.09 8.05
N TYR A 97 12.73 -25.81 8.92
CA TYR A 97 11.36 -26.29 8.86
C TYR A 97 10.43 -25.15 8.45
N ALA A 98 9.55 -25.41 7.49
CA ALA A 98 8.57 -24.41 7.04
C ALA A 98 7.68 -23.98 8.21
N VAL A 99 7.46 -22.67 8.35
CA VAL A 99 6.57 -22.11 9.36
C VAL A 99 5.26 -21.74 8.69
N TRP A 100 4.18 -22.11 9.36
CA TRP A 100 2.81 -21.99 8.86
C TRP A 100 1.96 -21.26 9.88
N ILE A 101 1.15 -20.31 9.43
CA ILE A 101 0.18 -19.62 10.30
C ILE A 101 -1.23 -19.82 9.77
N VAL A 102 -2.20 -20.03 10.66
CA VAL A 102 -3.61 -20.12 10.26
C VAL A 102 -4.01 -18.81 9.58
N SER A 103 -4.70 -18.89 8.44
CA SER A 103 -5.03 -17.71 7.66
C SER A 103 -6.51 -17.59 7.30
N LEU A 104 -6.91 -16.37 6.95
CA LEU A 104 -8.16 -16.13 6.25
C LEU A 104 -7.98 -16.45 4.75
N ALA A 105 -9.08 -16.80 4.09
CA ALA A 105 -9.16 -16.96 2.64
C ALA A 105 -9.60 -15.66 1.95
N SER A 106 -10.48 -14.91 2.59
CA SER A 106 -10.91 -13.58 2.14
C SER A 106 -11.35 -12.72 3.31
N ILE A 107 -11.32 -11.41 3.08
CA ILE A 107 -12.01 -10.41 3.87
C ILE A 107 -12.83 -9.57 2.88
N ASP A 108 -14.13 -9.75 2.90
CA ASP A 108 -15.08 -9.07 2.02
C ASP A 108 -15.74 -7.91 2.76
N LEU A 109 -15.82 -6.76 2.10
CA LEU A 109 -16.38 -5.53 2.64
C LEU A 109 -17.68 -5.19 1.91
N SER A 110 -18.72 -4.76 2.64
CA SER A 110 -19.95 -4.29 2.02
C SER A 110 -19.77 -2.98 1.23
N VAL A 111 -18.69 -2.25 1.49
CA VAL A 111 -18.32 -0.97 0.85
C VAL A 111 -16.82 -0.70 1.05
N GLY A 112 -16.19 -0.05 0.07
CA GLY A 112 -14.77 0.26 0.09
C GLY A 112 -13.90 -0.93 -0.32
N SER A 113 -12.60 -0.83 -0.06
CA SER A 113 -11.61 -1.85 -0.41
C SER A 113 -10.51 -1.90 0.64
N LEU A 114 -9.92 -3.08 0.82
CA LEU A 114 -8.73 -3.26 1.64
C LEU A 114 -7.51 -2.66 0.94
N SER A 115 -6.65 -2.01 1.71
CA SER A 115 -5.31 -1.62 1.33
C SER A 115 -4.32 -2.10 2.40
N PRO A 116 -3.30 -2.89 2.03
CA PRO A 116 -3.07 -3.47 0.70
C PRO A 116 -4.19 -4.45 0.28
N GLN A 117 -4.17 -4.93 -0.96
CA GLN A 117 -5.05 -6.02 -1.38
C GLN A 117 -4.86 -7.21 -0.43
N PHE A 118 -5.95 -7.94 -0.16
CA PHE A 118 -5.91 -9.07 0.76
C PHE A 118 -4.85 -10.11 0.36
N ASP A 119 -4.00 -10.45 1.32
CA ASP A 119 -3.03 -11.53 1.28
C ASP A 119 -3.02 -12.21 2.68
N GLY A 120 -3.10 -13.55 2.73
CA GLY A 120 -3.22 -14.28 3.98
C GLY A 120 -2.02 -14.15 4.95
N VAL A 121 -0.88 -13.62 4.49
CA VAL A 121 0.30 -13.32 5.31
C VAL A 121 0.22 -11.91 5.90
N ILE A 122 -0.46 -10.97 5.22
CA ILE A 122 -0.61 -9.60 5.68
C ILE A 122 -1.69 -9.53 6.76
N THR A 123 -1.31 -9.01 7.92
CA THR A 123 -2.15 -8.98 9.13
C THR A 123 -2.63 -7.57 9.48
N THR A 124 -2.27 -6.56 8.69
CA THR A 124 -2.68 -5.17 8.89
C THR A 124 -3.22 -4.58 7.60
N TYR A 125 -4.42 -4.02 7.68
CA TYR A 125 -5.13 -3.43 6.56
C TYR A 125 -5.72 -2.09 6.94
N THR A 126 -5.90 -1.24 5.93
CA THR A 126 -6.66 0.00 6.04
C THR A 126 -7.82 -0.04 5.06
N VAL A 127 -8.96 0.53 5.47
CA VAL A 127 -10.10 0.78 4.60
C VAL A 127 -10.41 2.26 4.72
N ALA A 128 -10.22 3.04 3.65
CA ALA A 128 -10.70 4.41 3.64
C ALA A 128 -12.12 4.44 3.09
N LEU A 129 -13.00 5.18 3.77
CA LEU A 129 -14.40 5.34 3.38
C LEU A 129 -14.76 6.82 3.26
N ASP A 130 -15.74 7.11 2.40
CA ASP A 130 -16.40 8.42 2.33
C ASP A 130 -17.07 8.74 3.69
N GLU A 131 -17.11 10.02 4.04
CA GLU A 131 -17.80 10.51 5.23
C GLU A 131 -19.30 10.15 5.24
N THR A 132 -19.95 9.97 4.09
CA THR A 132 -21.36 9.55 4.01
C THR A 132 -21.59 8.11 4.46
N ILE A 133 -20.54 7.27 4.54
CA ILE A 133 -20.64 5.87 4.95
C ILE A 133 -20.63 5.77 6.48
N SER A 134 -21.81 5.63 7.08
CA SER A 134 -21.95 5.55 8.54
C SER A 134 -21.94 4.13 9.12
N ALA A 135 -21.93 3.11 8.27
CA ALA A 135 -21.86 1.71 8.70
C ALA A 135 -21.20 0.84 7.62
N ILE A 136 -20.61 -0.27 8.06
CA ILE A 136 -20.01 -1.28 7.19
C ILE A 136 -20.25 -2.68 7.76
N THR A 137 -20.39 -3.67 6.89
CA THR A 137 -20.33 -5.09 7.27
C THR A 137 -19.03 -5.67 6.73
N VAL A 138 -18.28 -6.34 7.60
CA VAL A 138 -17.06 -7.08 7.26
C VAL A 138 -17.33 -8.57 7.37
N THR A 139 -17.06 -9.31 6.30
CA THR A 139 -17.27 -10.77 6.21
C THR A 139 -15.94 -11.43 5.89
N ALA A 140 -15.35 -12.12 6.87
CA ALA A 140 -14.16 -12.93 6.67
C ALA A 140 -14.51 -14.40 6.44
N ILE A 141 -13.71 -15.08 5.62
CA ILE A 141 -13.81 -16.52 5.36
C ILE A 141 -12.50 -17.17 5.81
N THR A 142 -12.57 -18.29 6.53
CA THR A 142 -11.38 -19.04 6.94
C THR A 142 -10.79 -19.80 5.76
N ALA A 143 -9.46 -19.89 5.69
CA ALA A 143 -8.82 -20.79 4.73
C ALA A 143 -8.94 -22.26 5.16
N ALA A 144 -8.97 -22.52 6.47
CA ALA A 144 -9.20 -23.84 7.04
C ALA A 144 -10.69 -24.04 7.36
N SER A 145 -11.27 -25.17 6.93
CA SER A 145 -12.71 -25.45 7.10
C SER A 145 -13.15 -25.71 8.55
N ASP A 146 -12.21 -26.03 9.42
CA ASP A 146 -12.40 -26.32 10.85
C ASP A 146 -11.95 -25.16 11.75
N ALA A 147 -11.46 -24.06 11.18
CA ALA A 147 -11.13 -22.85 11.93
C ALA A 147 -12.39 -22.03 12.26
N THR A 148 -12.28 -21.22 13.30
CA THR A 148 -13.34 -20.32 13.78
C THR A 148 -12.91 -18.86 13.62
N ILE A 149 -13.89 -17.96 13.47
CA ILE A 149 -13.66 -16.51 13.34
C ILE A 149 -14.30 -15.79 14.51
N TYR A 150 -13.56 -14.84 15.08
CA TYR A 150 -14.04 -13.89 16.06
C TYR A 150 -13.82 -12.45 15.56
N TYR A 151 -14.82 -11.60 15.72
CA TYR A 151 -14.72 -10.16 15.46
C TYR A 151 -14.68 -9.41 16.77
N SER A 152 -13.76 -8.46 16.92
CA SER A 152 -13.68 -7.62 18.13
C SER A 152 -14.87 -6.67 18.30
N LEU A 153 -15.65 -6.44 17.24
CA LEU A 153 -16.83 -5.59 17.21
C LEU A 153 -18.00 -6.30 16.52
N ALA A 154 -19.21 -6.04 17.00
CA ALA A 154 -20.43 -6.57 16.39
C ALA A 154 -20.65 -5.99 14.98
N GLN A 155 -21.24 -6.81 14.10
CA GLN A 155 -21.57 -6.46 12.71
C GLN A 155 -23.10 -6.31 12.54
N PRO A 156 -23.60 -5.37 11.69
CA PRO A 156 -22.85 -4.32 11.02
C PRO A 156 -22.30 -3.32 12.04
N MET A 157 -21.12 -2.79 11.76
CA MET A 157 -20.45 -1.86 12.65
C MET A 157 -20.79 -0.43 12.26
N THR A 158 -21.29 0.34 13.23
CA THR A 158 -21.52 1.79 13.10
C THR A 158 -20.18 2.52 13.17
N LEU A 159 -19.93 3.43 12.23
CA LEU A 159 -18.66 4.13 12.08
C LEU A 159 -18.73 5.55 12.64
N ALA A 160 -17.80 5.90 13.52
CA ALA A 160 -17.49 7.28 13.87
C ALA A 160 -16.63 7.93 12.78
N MET A 161 -16.59 9.27 12.71
CA MET A 161 -15.63 9.97 11.85
C MET A 161 -14.20 9.66 12.27
N GLY A 162 -13.30 9.44 11.29
CA GLY A 162 -11.93 9.03 11.55
C GLY A 162 -11.78 7.52 11.74
N SER A 163 -10.86 7.11 12.63
CA SER A 163 -10.45 5.71 12.79
C SER A 163 -11.45 4.88 13.60
N ASN A 164 -11.76 3.69 13.06
CA ASN A 164 -12.61 2.66 13.64
C ASN A 164 -11.85 1.33 13.52
N PRO A 165 -11.00 0.97 14.50
CA PRO A 165 -10.23 -0.26 14.44
C PRO A 165 -11.11 -1.50 14.65
N LEU A 166 -10.94 -2.50 13.78
CA LEU A 166 -11.54 -3.83 13.88
C LEU A 166 -10.42 -4.87 13.92
N THR A 167 -10.50 -5.83 14.84
CA THR A 167 -9.64 -7.01 14.84
C THR A 167 -10.48 -8.24 14.49
N ILE A 168 -10.03 -9.00 13.50
CA ILE A 168 -10.58 -10.31 13.16
C ILE A 168 -9.57 -11.36 13.61
N THR A 169 -9.98 -12.29 14.47
CA THR A 169 -9.13 -13.40 14.90
C THR A 169 -9.63 -14.68 14.26
N VAL A 170 -8.76 -15.36 13.51
CA VAL A 170 -9.00 -16.73 13.06
C VAL A 170 -8.24 -17.69 13.98
N THR A 171 -8.93 -18.74 14.44
CA THR A 171 -8.36 -19.75 15.33
C THR A 171 -8.56 -21.13 14.74
N ALA A 172 -7.47 -21.85 14.49
CA ALA A 172 -7.48 -23.23 14.02
C ALA A 172 -7.94 -24.20 15.12
N ALA A 173 -8.34 -25.42 14.73
CA ALA A 173 -8.82 -26.44 15.66
C ALA A 173 -7.78 -26.86 16.71
N ASN A 174 -6.49 -26.72 16.42
CA ASN A 174 -5.39 -27.00 17.36
C ASN A 174 -5.12 -25.85 18.36
N GLY A 175 -5.86 -24.74 18.28
CA GLY A 175 -5.72 -23.58 19.15
C GLY A 175 -4.76 -22.49 18.63
N ASP A 176 -4.03 -22.75 17.54
CA ASP A 176 -3.23 -21.71 16.88
C ASP A 176 -4.14 -20.60 16.36
N SER A 177 -3.73 -19.35 16.51
CA SER A 177 -4.56 -18.22 16.08
C SER A 177 -3.75 -17.13 15.39
N GLN A 178 -4.42 -16.39 14.51
CA GLN A 178 -3.91 -15.22 13.83
C GLN A 178 -4.91 -14.08 13.93
N ALA A 179 -4.43 -12.90 14.28
CA ALA A 179 -5.21 -11.67 14.32
C ALA A 179 -4.93 -10.81 13.07
N TYR A 180 -5.98 -10.27 12.49
CA TYR A 180 -5.96 -9.32 11.38
C TYR A 180 -6.52 -8.00 11.87
N ALA A 181 -5.71 -6.95 11.88
CA ALA A 181 -6.09 -5.61 12.26
C ALA A 181 -6.52 -4.81 11.02
N ILE A 182 -7.75 -4.30 11.03
CA ILE A 182 -8.33 -3.51 9.96
C ILE A 182 -8.65 -2.13 10.53
N ASN A 183 -7.93 -1.11 10.06
CA ASN A 183 -8.18 0.27 10.43
C ASN A 183 -9.17 0.90 9.43
N ILE A 184 -10.44 1.03 9.83
CA ILE A 184 -11.46 1.62 8.97
C ILE A 184 -11.53 3.12 9.23
N LEU A 185 -11.13 3.91 8.25
CA LEU A 185 -11.02 5.37 8.31
C LEU A 185 -12.21 6.01 7.58
N ARG A 186 -13.24 6.43 8.31
CA ARG A 186 -14.38 7.16 7.74
C ARG A 186 -14.01 8.63 7.50
N GLY A 187 -14.34 9.14 6.31
CA GLY A 187 -13.96 10.49 5.86
C GLY A 187 -12.51 10.59 5.38
N ALA A 188 -11.84 9.46 5.12
CA ALA A 188 -10.45 9.42 4.69
C ALA A 188 -10.26 9.35 3.17
N CYS A 189 -11.32 9.15 2.39
CA CYS A 189 -11.24 9.18 0.93
C CYS A 189 -11.15 10.60 0.37
N PHE A 190 -10.38 10.78 -0.70
CA PHE A 190 -10.59 11.90 -1.61
C PHE A 190 -11.85 11.62 -2.41
N VAL A 191 -12.84 12.50 -2.31
CA VAL A 191 -14.15 12.34 -2.92
C VAL A 191 -14.40 13.51 -3.86
N THR A 192 -14.80 13.19 -5.07
CA THR A 192 -15.09 14.15 -6.14
C THR A 192 -16.42 13.84 -6.79
N GLU A 193 -17.06 14.85 -7.35
CA GLU A 193 -18.25 14.73 -8.19
C GLU A 193 -17.85 14.97 -9.65
N TRP A 194 -18.30 14.08 -10.53
CA TRP A 194 -18.06 14.14 -11.96
C TRP A 194 -19.39 14.10 -12.71
N GLN A 195 -19.52 14.95 -13.70
CA GLN A 195 -20.66 14.99 -14.60
C GLN A 195 -20.31 14.26 -15.90
N ILE A 196 -21.11 13.24 -16.20
CA ILE A 196 -21.06 12.46 -17.43
C ILE A 196 -22.22 12.91 -18.30
N ASP A 197 -21.91 13.54 -19.43
CA ASP A 197 -22.90 14.19 -20.28
C ASP A 197 -23.65 13.16 -21.15
N ASN A 198 -22.97 12.09 -21.60
CA ASN A 198 -23.56 11.04 -22.43
C ASN A 198 -23.20 9.62 -21.98
N PRO A 199 -24.07 8.61 -22.21
CA PRO A 199 -23.70 7.20 -22.10
C PRO A 199 -22.47 6.89 -22.97
N GLY A 200 -21.48 6.21 -22.40
CA GLY A 200 -20.21 5.89 -23.07
C GLY A 200 -19.12 6.94 -22.90
N ASP A 201 -19.40 8.10 -22.29
CA ASP A 201 -18.36 9.04 -21.91
C ASP A 201 -17.48 8.43 -20.80
N SER A 202 -16.20 8.80 -20.81
CA SER A 202 -15.21 8.27 -19.87
C SER A 202 -14.53 9.39 -19.08
N ILE A 203 -14.17 9.09 -17.85
CA ILE A 203 -13.22 9.91 -17.09
C ILE A 203 -11.89 9.20 -16.99
N THR A 204 -10.81 9.97 -16.95
CA THR A 204 -9.45 9.52 -16.70
C THR A 204 -8.94 10.30 -15.51
N LEU A 205 -8.43 9.60 -14.50
CA LEU A 205 -7.80 10.25 -13.36
C LEU A 205 -6.56 11.02 -13.82
N PRO A 206 -6.37 12.26 -13.34
CA PRO A 206 -5.29 13.16 -13.76
C PRO A 206 -3.93 12.79 -13.12
N LEU A 207 -3.53 11.52 -13.17
CA LEU A 207 -2.29 11.05 -12.56
C LEU A 207 -1.07 11.40 -13.43
N ILE A 208 0.06 11.74 -12.80
CA ILE A 208 1.30 12.16 -13.47
C ILE A 208 2.54 11.42 -12.93
N ASP A 209 3.59 11.25 -13.72
CA ASP A 209 4.78 10.57 -13.23
C ASP A 209 5.52 11.38 -12.15
N ILE A 210 5.55 10.84 -10.93
CA ILE A 210 6.27 11.39 -9.78
C ILE A 210 7.26 10.38 -9.16
N SER A 211 7.62 9.33 -9.92
CA SER A 211 8.50 8.25 -9.45
C SER A 211 9.89 8.72 -9.00
N ASN A 212 10.34 9.89 -9.44
CA ASN A 212 11.59 10.51 -9.00
C ASN A 212 11.51 11.18 -7.61
N TYR A 213 10.33 11.26 -7.00
CA TYR A 213 10.09 12.03 -5.77
C TYR A 213 9.56 11.20 -4.60
N VAL A 214 8.85 10.11 -4.89
CA VAL A 214 8.20 9.27 -3.89
C VAL A 214 8.40 7.82 -4.28
N ASP A 215 8.87 7.02 -3.33
CA ASP A 215 8.92 5.56 -3.48
C ASP A 215 7.49 5.02 -3.44
N VAL A 216 7.08 4.30 -4.50
CA VAL A 216 5.74 3.71 -4.66
C VAL A 216 4.59 4.76 -4.60
N PRO A 217 4.53 5.70 -5.55
CA PRO A 217 3.58 6.84 -5.51
C PRO A 217 2.11 6.47 -5.80
N TYR A 218 1.85 5.22 -6.18
CA TYR A 218 0.54 4.73 -6.62
C TYR A 218 0.25 3.36 -6.02
N ALA A 219 -0.66 3.38 -5.05
CA ALA A 219 -1.27 2.21 -4.45
C ALA A 219 -2.67 2.62 -3.97
N CYS A 220 -3.51 3.04 -4.92
CA CYS A 220 -4.84 3.56 -4.64
C CYS A 220 -5.93 2.69 -5.24
N THR A 221 -7.06 2.63 -4.54
CA THR A 221 -8.31 2.05 -5.05
C THR A 221 -9.31 3.15 -5.31
N VAL A 222 -9.91 3.07 -6.49
CA VAL A 222 -10.90 4.01 -7.02
C VAL A 222 -12.24 3.32 -7.06
N ASN A 223 -13.25 3.93 -6.46
CA ASN A 223 -14.64 3.57 -6.67
C ASN A 223 -15.28 4.64 -7.56
N TRP A 224 -15.82 4.21 -8.70
CA TRP A 224 -16.29 5.09 -9.77
C TRP A 224 -17.68 5.67 -9.54
N GLY A 225 -18.38 5.22 -8.49
CA GLY A 225 -19.71 5.71 -8.12
C GLY A 225 -20.87 5.02 -8.83
N ASP A 226 -20.60 4.06 -9.72
CA ASP A 226 -21.60 3.25 -10.45
C ASP A 226 -21.60 1.77 -10.03
N GLY A 227 -20.87 1.43 -8.97
CA GLY A 227 -20.68 0.07 -8.48
C GLY A 227 -19.40 -0.60 -8.99
N ALA A 228 -18.70 -0.01 -9.96
CA ALA A 228 -17.39 -0.49 -10.39
C ALA A 228 -16.25 0.07 -9.50
N SER A 229 -15.14 -0.67 -9.46
CA SER A 229 -13.91 -0.25 -8.79
C SER A 229 -12.66 -0.64 -9.60
N SER A 230 -11.56 0.06 -9.34
CA SER A 230 -10.27 -0.18 -9.98
C SER A 230 -9.12 0.01 -8.98
N THR A 231 -8.07 -0.80 -9.14
CA THR A 231 -6.81 -0.64 -8.42
C THR A 231 -5.82 0.04 -9.36
N ILE A 232 -5.13 1.06 -8.85
CA ILE A 232 -4.16 1.86 -9.58
C ILE A 232 -2.79 1.67 -8.94
N THR A 233 -1.84 1.23 -9.76
CA THR A 233 -0.48 0.88 -9.33
C THR A 233 0.60 1.72 -10.00
N ALA A 234 0.23 2.55 -10.98
CA ALA A 234 1.12 3.46 -11.69
C ALA A 234 0.35 4.70 -12.19
N PHE A 235 1.07 5.78 -12.53
CA PHE A 235 0.43 7.00 -13.06
C PHE A 235 -0.23 6.78 -14.42
N ASP A 236 0.29 5.84 -15.22
CA ASP A 236 -0.18 5.44 -16.54
C ASP A 236 -0.92 4.10 -16.54
N ASP A 237 -1.32 3.61 -15.35
CA ASP A 237 -2.11 2.38 -15.22
C ASP A 237 -3.36 2.47 -16.12
N PRO A 238 -3.61 1.47 -17.00
CA PRO A 238 -4.76 1.51 -17.91
C PRO A 238 -6.09 1.58 -17.16
N ASN A 239 -6.14 1.11 -15.90
CA ASN A 239 -7.34 1.13 -15.08
C ASN A 239 -7.65 2.52 -14.49
N ARG A 240 -6.84 3.55 -14.76
CA ARG A 240 -7.12 4.94 -14.34
C ARG A 240 -8.22 5.61 -15.17
N MET A 241 -8.72 4.94 -16.20
CA MET A 241 -9.82 5.38 -17.06
C MET A 241 -11.04 4.49 -16.83
N HIS A 242 -12.23 5.10 -16.74
CA HIS A 242 -13.49 4.37 -16.61
C HIS A 242 -14.57 4.96 -17.52
N THR A 243 -15.34 4.07 -18.15
CA THR A 243 -16.41 4.40 -19.09
C THR A 243 -17.76 4.15 -18.42
N TYR A 244 -18.62 5.18 -18.40
CA TYR A 244 -19.92 5.10 -17.75
C TYR A 244 -21.01 4.65 -18.71
N ALA A 245 -21.84 3.69 -18.29
CA ALA A 245 -22.93 3.17 -19.11
C ALA A 245 -24.13 4.14 -19.26
N ALA A 246 -24.22 5.15 -18.40
CA ALA A 246 -25.30 6.14 -18.41
C ALA A 246 -24.75 7.54 -18.16
N ALA A 247 -25.46 8.55 -18.66
CA ALA A 247 -25.22 9.94 -18.28
C ALA A 247 -25.70 10.18 -16.85
N GLY A 248 -25.05 11.10 -16.15
CA GLY A 248 -25.40 11.41 -14.76
C GLY A 248 -24.26 12.04 -13.99
N SER A 249 -24.54 12.32 -12.71
CA SER A 249 -23.55 12.77 -11.76
C SER A 249 -23.07 11.59 -10.93
N TYR A 250 -21.76 11.39 -10.88
CA TYR A 250 -21.13 10.27 -10.19
C TYR A 250 -20.19 10.77 -9.10
N ARG A 251 -20.29 10.16 -7.92
CA ARG A 251 -19.34 10.38 -6.82
C ARG A 251 -18.20 9.38 -6.95
N VAL A 252 -17.01 9.89 -7.28
CA VAL A 252 -15.79 9.09 -7.37
C VAL A 252 -15.04 9.24 -6.05
N SER A 253 -14.72 8.11 -5.42
CA SER A 253 -13.94 8.08 -4.18
C SER A 253 -12.63 7.34 -4.38
N ILE A 254 -11.55 7.93 -3.89
CA ILE A 254 -10.20 7.41 -4.00
C ILE A 254 -9.65 7.19 -2.60
N SER A 255 -9.09 6.01 -2.38
CA SER A 255 -8.43 5.58 -1.15
C SER A 255 -7.02 5.08 -1.45
N GLY A 256 -6.11 5.10 -0.47
CA GLY A 256 -4.70 4.72 -0.68
C GLY A 256 -3.85 5.88 -1.24
N SER A 257 -2.62 5.59 -1.69
CA SER A 257 -1.67 6.60 -2.19
C SER A 257 -1.86 6.84 -3.68
N CYS A 258 -2.01 8.11 -4.07
CA CYS A 258 -2.35 8.57 -5.40
C CYS A 258 -1.73 9.99 -5.56
N ASP A 259 -0.40 10.07 -5.43
CA ASP A 259 0.27 11.28 -4.93
C ASP A 259 0.66 12.33 -5.99
N GLY A 260 0.36 12.09 -7.26
CA GLY A 260 0.56 13.05 -8.36
C GLY A 260 -0.75 13.34 -9.08
N TRP A 261 -1.17 14.61 -9.13
CA TRP A 261 -2.49 15.02 -9.63
C TRP A 261 -2.44 16.31 -10.47
N SER A 262 -2.61 16.22 -11.79
CA SER A 262 -2.66 17.37 -12.71
C SER A 262 -3.64 17.20 -13.87
N PHE A 263 -4.67 18.04 -13.92
CA PHE A 263 -5.68 18.01 -14.99
C PHE A 263 -5.14 18.44 -16.36
N GLU A 264 -3.95 19.05 -16.43
CA GLU A 264 -3.26 19.33 -17.70
C GLU A 264 -2.98 18.05 -18.49
N ALA A 265 -2.76 16.92 -17.80
CA ALA A 265 -2.50 15.63 -18.42
C ALA A 265 -3.76 14.97 -19.03
N VAL A 266 -4.96 15.45 -18.67
CA VAL A 266 -6.26 14.82 -19.04
C VAL A 266 -7.33 15.87 -19.40
N PRO A 267 -7.15 16.62 -20.51
CA PRO A 267 -7.99 17.78 -20.84
C PRO A 267 -9.48 17.45 -21.02
N ALA A 268 -9.84 16.22 -21.41
CA ALA A 268 -11.23 15.79 -21.53
C ALA A 268 -11.91 15.66 -20.14
N SER A 269 -11.24 15.00 -19.19
CA SER A 269 -11.77 14.75 -17.85
C SER A 269 -11.81 16.03 -17.00
N ARG A 270 -10.94 16.99 -17.30
CA ARG A 270 -10.95 18.33 -16.69
C ARG A 270 -12.31 19.04 -16.78
N LEU A 271 -13.07 18.82 -17.85
CA LEU A 271 -14.39 19.43 -18.03
C LEU A 271 -15.53 18.60 -17.42
N ALA A 272 -15.22 17.41 -16.87
CA ALA A 272 -16.19 16.53 -16.25
C ALA A 272 -16.23 16.70 -14.71
N ILE A 273 -15.13 17.09 -14.05
CA ILE A 273 -15.16 17.33 -12.60
C ILE A 273 -15.99 18.57 -12.25
N THR A 274 -16.96 18.42 -11.34
CA THR A 274 -17.85 19.50 -10.89
C THR A 274 -17.61 19.90 -9.44
N LYS A 275 -17.19 18.97 -8.58
CA LYS A 275 -16.93 19.27 -7.16
C LYS A 275 -15.77 18.44 -6.62
N VAL A 276 -15.02 19.01 -5.70
CA VAL A 276 -14.26 18.24 -4.71
C VAL A 276 -15.11 18.23 -3.45
N LEU A 277 -15.61 17.06 -3.04
CA LEU A 277 -16.56 16.88 -1.94
C LEU A 277 -15.87 16.54 -0.61
N ALA A 278 -14.77 15.80 -0.66
CA ALA A 278 -13.89 15.54 0.48
C ALA A 278 -12.45 15.44 -0.01
N ARG A 279 -11.49 15.88 0.80
CA ARG A 279 -10.07 15.83 0.42
C ARG A 279 -9.33 14.58 0.84
N GLY A 280 -10.02 13.73 1.60
CA GLY A 280 -9.43 12.65 2.35
C GLY A 280 -8.61 13.15 3.54
N LYS A 281 -8.31 12.20 4.41
CA LYS A 281 -7.33 12.28 5.48
C LYS A 281 -6.48 11.03 5.27
N ALA A 282 -5.15 11.15 5.30
CA ALA A 282 -4.17 10.07 5.50
C ALA A 282 -4.74 8.64 5.35
N PRO A 283 -4.45 7.88 4.27
CA PRO A 283 -3.28 7.97 3.38
C PRO A 283 -3.47 8.63 2.01
N VAL A 284 -4.67 9.12 1.67
CA VAL A 284 -4.83 9.83 0.40
C VAL A 284 -4.03 11.13 0.47
N PHE A 285 -3.05 11.28 -0.43
CA PHE A 285 -2.14 12.43 -0.49
C PHE A 285 -1.11 12.53 0.64
N GLU A 286 -0.74 11.42 1.30
CA GLU A 286 0.33 11.43 2.32
C GLU A 286 1.71 11.85 1.78
N GLY A 287 1.90 11.80 0.46
CA GLY A 287 3.09 12.28 -0.24
C GLY A 287 2.77 13.20 -1.42
N LEU A 288 1.63 13.89 -1.44
CA LEU A 288 1.18 14.69 -2.60
C LEU A 288 2.28 15.64 -3.08
N VAL A 289 2.80 15.36 -4.28
CA VAL A 289 3.93 16.08 -4.88
C VAL A 289 3.42 17.22 -5.76
N PHE A 290 2.25 17.04 -6.36
CA PHE A 290 1.70 17.99 -7.33
C PHE A 290 0.18 17.97 -7.34
N LEU A 291 -0.43 19.15 -7.27
CA LEU A 291 -1.88 19.34 -7.33
C LEU A 291 -2.22 20.48 -8.28
N ASN A 292 -2.94 20.19 -9.36
CA ASN A 292 -3.35 21.19 -10.35
C ASN A 292 -4.78 20.93 -10.86
N PHE A 293 -5.65 21.93 -10.69
CA PHE A 293 -7.03 22.00 -11.20
C PHE A 293 -7.20 23.05 -12.31
N SER A 294 -6.11 23.53 -12.91
CA SER A 294 -6.12 24.53 -13.97
C SER A 294 -7.02 24.10 -15.13
N GLY A 295 -7.97 24.96 -15.49
CA GLY A 295 -8.97 24.80 -16.53
C GLY A 295 -10.15 23.91 -16.18
N CYS A 296 -10.31 23.49 -14.93
CA CYS A 296 -11.51 22.81 -14.43
C CYS A 296 -12.70 23.78 -14.40
N SER A 297 -13.15 24.22 -15.57
CA SER A 297 -14.10 25.33 -15.71
C SER A 297 -15.50 25.02 -15.17
N LYS A 298 -15.88 23.74 -15.06
CA LYS A 298 -17.14 23.27 -14.44
C LYS A 298 -17.04 23.04 -12.92
N LEU A 299 -15.87 23.22 -12.30
CA LEU A 299 -15.66 23.03 -10.86
C LEU A 299 -16.35 24.15 -10.08
N THR A 300 -17.40 23.84 -9.32
CA THR A 300 -18.20 24.82 -8.57
C THR A 300 -17.86 24.89 -7.08
N GLU A 301 -17.34 23.79 -6.53
CA GLU A 301 -17.16 23.60 -5.09
C GLU A 301 -15.85 22.88 -4.78
N LEU A 302 -15.19 23.34 -3.70
CA LEU A 302 -14.06 22.68 -3.09
C LEU A 302 -14.38 22.40 -1.62
N ALA A 303 -14.23 21.14 -1.23
CA ALA A 303 -14.46 20.66 0.13
C ALA A 303 -13.67 21.46 1.17
N GLY A 304 -14.25 21.68 2.35
CA GLY A 304 -13.56 22.29 3.50
C GLY A 304 -12.32 21.51 3.96
N GLY A 305 -11.44 22.17 4.71
CA GLY A 305 -10.15 21.59 5.12
C GLY A 305 -9.01 22.08 4.24
N GLY A 306 -7.86 22.42 4.84
CA GLY A 306 -6.69 22.81 4.07
C GLY A 306 -6.14 21.73 3.15
N ILE A 307 -5.53 22.14 2.03
CA ILE A 307 -4.68 21.29 1.20
C ILE A 307 -3.59 20.71 2.13
N PRO A 308 -3.43 19.37 2.24
CA PRO A 308 -2.37 18.74 2.99
C PRO A 308 -0.98 19.29 2.60
N VAL A 309 -0.02 19.27 3.53
CA VAL A 309 1.36 19.69 3.22
C VAL A 309 1.91 18.79 2.13
N CYS A 310 2.36 19.37 1.02
CA CYS A 310 3.15 18.66 0.02
C CYS A 310 4.54 18.40 0.61
N THR A 311 4.81 17.19 1.09
CA THR A 311 5.97 16.86 1.94
C THR A 311 7.27 16.60 1.17
N ASN A 312 7.23 16.49 -0.16
CA ASN A 312 8.44 16.38 -0.98
C ASN A 312 8.52 17.43 -2.09
N ILE A 313 9.62 18.18 -2.04
CA ILE A 313 9.77 19.56 -2.45
C ILE A 313 10.76 19.63 -3.61
N LEU A 314 10.28 19.89 -4.83
CA LEU A 314 11.07 20.59 -5.86
C LEU A 314 10.23 21.48 -6.80
N PHE A 315 8.89 21.52 -6.68
CA PHE A 315 8.06 22.43 -7.49
C PHE A 315 6.96 23.20 -6.71
N MET A 316 6.88 23.06 -5.37
CA MET A 316 5.88 23.77 -4.56
C MET A 316 6.38 24.31 -3.21
N ASN A 317 7.69 24.27 -2.90
CA ASN A 317 8.14 24.86 -1.62
C ASN A 317 8.02 26.36 -1.54
N GLU A 318 7.67 27.04 -2.64
CA GLU A 318 7.47 28.48 -2.62
C GLU A 318 6.24 28.92 -3.44
N SER A 319 5.55 28.03 -4.16
CA SER A 319 4.60 28.45 -5.19
C SER A 319 3.35 27.58 -5.31
N MET A 320 2.18 28.22 -5.34
CA MET A 320 0.87 27.63 -5.66
C MET A 320 0.38 28.14 -7.03
N ASN A 321 1.29 28.23 -7.99
CA ASN A 321 1.00 28.88 -9.27
C ASN A 321 -0.06 28.13 -10.07
N ARG A 322 -1.02 28.88 -10.60
CA ARG A 322 -2.05 28.42 -11.56
C ARG A 322 -2.92 27.24 -11.10
N ILE A 323 -2.88 26.82 -9.84
CA ILE A 323 -3.60 25.62 -9.36
C ILE A 323 -5.10 25.68 -9.70
N PHE A 324 -5.72 26.88 -9.68
CA PHE A 324 -7.10 27.09 -10.07
C PHE A 324 -7.25 28.08 -11.22
N GLU A 325 -6.21 28.31 -12.05
CA GLU A 325 -6.32 29.13 -13.26
C GLU A 325 -7.48 28.60 -14.13
N ASP A 326 -8.28 29.48 -14.72
CA ASP A 326 -9.42 29.12 -15.58
C ASP A 326 -10.54 28.28 -14.91
N CYS A 327 -10.60 28.21 -13.58
CA CYS A 327 -11.74 27.62 -12.84
C CYS A 327 -12.95 28.59 -12.79
N SER A 328 -13.54 28.88 -13.96
CA SER A 328 -14.52 29.96 -14.13
C SER A 328 -15.82 29.80 -13.33
N SER A 329 -16.24 28.58 -12.99
CA SER A 329 -17.46 28.31 -12.22
C SER A 329 -17.25 28.20 -10.71
N LEU A 330 -16.01 28.32 -10.22
CA LEU A 330 -15.71 28.19 -8.80
C LEU A 330 -16.28 29.38 -8.02
N THR A 331 -17.21 29.13 -7.11
CA THR A 331 -18.00 30.21 -6.46
C THR A 331 -17.42 30.67 -5.13
N SER A 332 -16.75 29.77 -4.41
CA SER A 332 -16.17 30.03 -3.10
C SER A 332 -14.99 29.11 -2.83
N LEU A 333 -14.15 29.52 -1.88
CA LEU A 333 -13.03 28.74 -1.38
C LEU A 333 -13.20 28.49 0.12
N PRO A 334 -12.77 27.33 0.61
CA PRO A 334 -12.65 27.09 2.05
C PRO A 334 -11.70 28.09 2.71
N ALA A 335 -12.12 28.62 3.86
CA ALA A 335 -11.35 29.62 4.59
C ALA A 335 -9.96 29.13 5.03
N ASP A 336 -9.82 27.81 5.14
CA ASP A 336 -8.63 27.13 5.62
C ASP A 336 -7.86 26.41 4.50
N LEU A 337 -8.20 26.70 3.24
CA LEU A 337 -7.66 26.06 2.03
C LEU A 337 -6.14 25.93 2.01
N PHE A 338 -5.40 26.95 2.47
CA PHE A 338 -3.94 26.94 2.48
C PHE A 338 -3.32 26.83 3.88
N ARG A 339 -4.10 26.47 4.92
CA ARG A 339 -3.65 26.55 6.33
C ARG A 339 -2.34 25.82 6.63
N TYR A 340 -2.04 24.76 5.88
CA TYR A 340 -0.87 23.91 6.08
C TYR A 340 0.32 24.28 5.17
N ASN A 341 0.09 25.07 4.13
CA ASN A 341 1.11 25.46 3.15
C ASN A 341 1.89 26.69 3.63
N THR A 342 2.48 26.62 4.83
CA THR A 342 3.13 27.76 5.50
C THR A 342 4.43 28.24 4.85
N ALA A 343 4.97 27.47 3.90
CA ALA A 343 6.17 27.82 3.14
C ALA A 343 5.89 28.55 1.81
N VAL A 344 4.63 28.55 1.34
CA VAL A 344 4.27 29.19 0.05
C VAL A 344 4.44 30.70 0.13
N ASN A 345 5.18 31.27 -0.83
CA ASN A 345 5.43 32.70 -0.94
C ASN A 345 4.95 33.31 -2.28
N ASP A 346 4.52 32.48 -3.23
CA ASP A 346 4.05 32.85 -4.57
C ASP A 346 2.67 32.21 -4.88
N PHE A 347 1.77 33.06 -5.39
CA PHE A 347 0.41 32.71 -5.83
C PHE A 347 0.16 33.22 -7.26
N TYR A 348 1.20 33.27 -8.08
CA TYR A 348 1.11 33.77 -9.45
C TYR A 348 0.02 33.02 -10.23
N ARG A 349 -0.98 33.78 -10.68
CA ARG A 349 -2.15 33.31 -11.43
C ARG A 349 -2.94 32.18 -10.78
N THR A 350 -2.82 31.94 -9.48
CA THR A 350 -3.54 30.84 -8.79
C THR A 350 -5.04 30.86 -9.05
N PHE A 351 -5.64 32.04 -9.18
CA PHE A 351 -7.07 32.24 -9.44
C PHE A 351 -7.34 33.09 -10.70
N ASP A 352 -6.39 33.13 -11.64
CA ASP A 352 -6.60 33.86 -12.90
C ASP A 352 -7.81 33.29 -13.64
N ASN A 353 -8.67 34.14 -14.21
CA ASN A 353 -9.93 33.76 -14.85
C ASN A 353 -10.95 32.96 -13.99
N CYS A 354 -10.84 32.98 -12.65
CA CYS A 354 -11.90 32.50 -11.74
C CYS A 354 -13.08 33.48 -11.66
N THR A 355 -13.83 33.64 -12.76
CA THR A 355 -14.83 34.71 -12.92
C THR A 355 -16.03 34.64 -11.96
N SER A 356 -16.37 33.46 -11.43
CA SER A 356 -17.48 33.29 -10.48
C SER A 356 -17.07 33.43 -9.01
N LEU A 357 -15.78 33.60 -8.73
CA LEU A 357 -15.27 33.66 -7.36
C LEU A 357 -15.58 35.03 -6.75
N ALA A 358 -16.59 35.08 -5.88
CA ALA A 358 -17.13 36.35 -5.36
C ALA A 358 -16.22 37.04 -4.34
N SER A 359 -15.46 36.26 -3.55
CA SER A 359 -14.47 36.80 -2.62
C SER A 359 -13.40 35.78 -2.29
N LEU A 360 -12.19 36.27 -2.01
CA LEU A 360 -11.08 35.49 -1.50
C LEU A 360 -11.04 35.59 0.03
N SER A 361 -11.83 34.77 0.71
CA SER A 361 -11.84 34.72 2.18
C SER A 361 -10.75 33.79 2.71
N LEU A 362 -9.49 34.20 2.61
CA LEU A 362 -8.38 33.49 3.24
C LEU A 362 -8.25 33.94 4.69
N LYS A 363 -8.41 33.02 5.66
CA LYS A 363 -7.97 33.31 7.02
C LYS A 363 -6.43 33.27 7.00
N SER A 364 -5.82 34.44 7.14
CA SER A 364 -4.38 34.54 7.36
C SER A 364 -4.03 33.79 8.66
N SER A 365 -3.31 32.69 8.57
CA SER A 365 -2.42 32.25 9.66
C SER A 365 -1.06 32.96 9.59
N VAL A 366 -1.03 34.18 9.04
CA VAL A 366 0.14 35.08 9.11
C VAL A 366 0.21 35.65 10.52
N ALA A 367 0.76 34.86 11.44
CA ALA A 367 1.56 35.44 12.50
C ALA A 367 2.87 35.87 11.85
N TYR A 368 3.02 37.18 11.64
CA TYR A 368 4.27 37.83 11.27
C TYR A 368 5.45 37.24 12.08
N ARG A 369 6.51 36.83 11.38
CA ARG A 369 7.89 37.03 11.83
C ARG A 369 8.72 37.52 10.66
#